data_AF-A0A1D7UXI3-F1
#
_entry.id   AF-A0A1D7UXI3-F1
#
_cell.length_a   1.000
_cell.length_b   1.000
_cell.length_c   1.000
_cell.angle_alpha   90.00
_cell.angle_beta   90.00
_cell.angle_gamma   90.00
#
_symmetry.space_group_name_H-M   'P 1'
#
loop_
_entity.id
_entity.type
_entity.pdbx_description
1 polymer ?
#
loop_
_entity_poly.entity_id
_entity_poly.type
_entity_poly.pdbx_seq_one_letter_code
_entity_poly.pdbx_strand_id
1 'polypeptide(L)'
;MNLSRLRTFLILVSIPLILWTCRKGPSISKEEVQKLSKDYFTRLCTKTAECASRYLETLPASEKTSENSAYSVDQCMEEQKDQNILPDEYEKVTDKQIAKVKICMEDLLKVPCEEMEGGGIPSCQELFQSSKDE
;
A
#
# COMPACT_ATOMS: atom_id res chain seq x y z
N MET A 1 21.98 -55.20 1.40
CA MET A 1 21.62 -53.84 1.88
C MET A 1 20.09 -53.82 2.04
N ASN A 2 19.59 -53.74 3.28
CA ASN A 2 18.17 -53.99 3.57
C ASN A 2 17.25 -52.92 2.97
N LEU A 3 16.27 -53.36 2.18
CA LEU A 3 15.22 -52.53 1.56
C LEU A 3 14.51 -51.62 2.59
N SER A 4 14.43 -52.09 3.84
CA SER A 4 13.85 -51.37 4.97
C SER A 4 14.65 -50.13 5.39
N ARG A 5 16.00 -50.16 5.30
CA ARG A 5 16.84 -48.99 5.64
C ARG A 5 16.76 -47.89 4.59
N LEU A 6 16.52 -48.24 3.32
CA LEU A 6 16.40 -47.28 2.22
C LEU A 6 15.09 -46.46 2.31
N ARG A 7 13.99 -47.12 2.71
CA ARG A 7 12.68 -46.46 2.93
C ARG A 7 12.72 -45.45 4.08
N THR A 8 13.36 -45.79 5.20
CA THR A 8 13.48 -44.86 6.34
C THR A 8 14.34 -43.64 5.99
N PHE A 9 15.40 -43.83 5.21
CA PHE A 9 16.27 -42.74 4.76
C PHE A 9 15.53 -41.77 3.81
N LEU A 10 14.71 -42.29 2.88
CA LEU A 10 13.91 -41.47 1.97
C LEU A 10 12.84 -40.63 2.70
N ILE A 11 12.24 -41.17 3.77
CA ILE A 11 11.26 -40.43 4.59
C ILE A 11 11.95 -39.33 5.42
N LEU A 12 13.11 -39.62 6.02
CA LEU A 12 13.86 -38.65 6.82
C LEU A 12 14.43 -37.48 5.99
N VAL A 13 14.78 -37.71 4.73
CA VAL A 13 15.33 -36.66 3.83
C VAL A 13 14.23 -35.83 3.16
N SER A 14 13.01 -36.35 3.01
CA SER A 14 11.90 -35.62 2.36
C SER A 14 11.12 -34.69 3.30
N ILE A 15 11.06 -35.00 4.60
CA ILE A 15 10.38 -34.16 5.61
C ILE A 15 10.97 -32.73 5.71
N PRO A 16 12.31 -32.49 5.72
CA PRO A 16 12.84 -31.14 5.79
C PRO A 16 12.66 -30.32 4.49
N LEU A 17 12.47 -30.96 3.33
CA LEU A 17 12.20 -30.24 2.08
C LEU A 17 10.79 -29.65 2.02
N ILE A 18 9.80 -30.29 2.66
CA ILE A 18 8.40 -29.84 2.65
C ILE A 18 8.18 -28.68 3.62
N LEU A 19 8.97 -28.59 4.71
CA LEU A 19 8.88 -27.49 5.68
C LEU A 19 9.55 -26.20 5.17
N TRP A 20 10.38 -26.26 4.12
CA TRP A 20 11.10 -25.09 3.59
C TRP A 20 10.28 -24.24 2.61
N THR A 21 9.14 -24.74 2.11
CA THR A 21 8.32 -24.02 1.12
C THR A 21 7.13 -23.28 1.72
N CYS A 22 6.92 -23.36 3.03
CA CYS A 22 5.89 -22.58 3.72
C CYS A 22 6.35 -21.12 3.87
N ARG A 23 6.18 -20.30 2.82
CA ARG A 23 6.22 -18.84 2.95
C ARG A 23 5.07 -18.41 3.85
N LYS A 24 5.39 -17.86 5.01
CA LYS A 24 4.41 -17.34 5.97
C LYS A 24 3.99 -15.95 5.47
N GLY A 25 2.74 -15.83 5.04
CA GLY A 25 2.12 -14.53 4.73
C GLY A 25 2.00 -13.64 5.97
N PRO A 26 1.47 -12.42 5.83
CA PRO A 26 1.34 -11.47 6.92
C PRO A 26 0.38 -11.95 8.02
N SER A 27 0.37 -11.24 9.15
CA SER A 27 -0.48 -11.51 10.31
C SER A 27 -1.97 -11.27 10.08
N ILE A 28 -2.34 -10.58 8.99
CA ILE A 28 -3.71 -10.25 8.60
C ILE A 28 -4.11 -11.03 7.34
N SER A 29 -5.41 -11.25 7.14
CA SER A 29 -5.93 -11.97 5.99
C SER A 29 -5.71 -11.26 4.65
N LYS A 30 -5.84 -12.00 3.54
CA LYS A 30 -5.71 -11.45 2.18
C LYS A 30 -6.76 -10.36 1.91
N GLU A 31 -7.97 -10.56 2.42
CA GLU A 31 -9.07 -9.60 2.34
C GLU A 31 -8.72 -8.31 3.08
N GLU A 32 -8.07 -8.40 4.25
CA GLU A 32 -7.61 -7.24 5.01
C GLU A 32 -6.47 -6.50 4.32
N VAL A 33 -5.55 -7.21 3.65
CA VAL A 33 -4.50 -6.59 2.82
C VAL A 33 -5.11 -5.79 1.67
N GLN A 34 -6.06 -6.39 0.94
CA GLN A 34 -6.74 -5.70 -0.17
C GLN A 34 -7.52 -4.48 0.31
N LYS A 35 -8.21 -4.62 1.45
CA LYS A 35 -8.92 -3.50 2.08
C LYS A 35 -7.96 -2.38 2.47
N LEU A 36 -6.81 -2.71 3.05
CA LEU A 36 -5.80 -1.73 3.47
C LEU A 36 -5.29 -0.89 2.27
N SER A 37 -5.05 -1.53 1.12
CA SER A 37 -4.65 -0.83 -0.11
C SER A 37 -5.74 0.14 -0.59
N LYS A 38 -7.00 -0.31 -0.63
CA LYS A 38 -8.14 0.55 -1.00
C LYS A 38 -8.34 1.72 -0.03
N ASP A 39 -8.24 1.45 1.28
CA ASP A 39 -8.40 2.46 2.32
C ASP A 39 -7.30 3.53 2.21
N TYR A 40 -6.07 3.15 1.85
CA TYR A 40 -4.98 4.08 1.58
C TYR A 40 -5.32 5.04 0.44
N PHE A 41 -5.70 4.53 -0.75
CA PHE A 41 -6.05 5.39 -1.89
C PHE A 41 -7.28 6.24 -1.62
N THR A 42 -8.28 5.70 -0.91
CA THR A 42 -9.46 6.47 -0.49
C THR A 42 -9.07 7.69 0.34
N ARG A 43 -8.17 7.51 1.32
CA ARG A 43 -7.68 8.62 2.16
C ARG A 43 -6.85 9.61 1.37
N LEU A 44 -5.95 9.11 0.52
CA LEU A 44 -5.13 9.95 -0.36
C LEU A 44 -6.02 10.84 -1.24
N CYS A 45 -6.98 10.24 -1.94
CA CYS A 45 -7.90 10.93 -2.83
C CYS A 45 -8.79 11.94 -2.09
N THR A 46 -9.27 11.58 -0.90
CA THR A 46 -10.03 12.50 -0.05
C THR A 46 -9.18 13.72 0.33
N LYS A 47 -7.93 13.49 0.73
CA LYS A 47 -7.02 14.57 1.11
C LYS A 47 -6.64 15.45 -0.07
N THR A 48 -6.40 14.87 -1.23
CA THR A 48 -6.13 15.63 -2.47
C THR A 48 -7.32 16.49 -2.87
N ALA A 49 -8.54 15.95 -2.79
CA ALA A 49 -9.77 16.71 -3.07
C ALA A 49 -9.97 17.88 -2.07
N GLU A 50 -9.74 17.63 -0.77
CA GLU A 50 -9.75 18.66 0.27
C GLU A 50 -8.77 19.80 -0.05
N CYS A 51 -7.52 19.44 -0.37
CA CYS A 51 -6.47 20.41 -0.65
C CYS A 51 -6.70 21.19 -1.94
N ALA A 52 -7.16 20.51 -3.00
CA ALA A 52 -7.54 21.17 -4.25
C ALA A 52 -8.69 22.15 -4.02
N SER A 53 -9.72 21.76 -3.27
CA SER A 53 -10.85 22.65 -2.93
C SER A 53 -10.36 23.88 -2.17
N ARG A 54 -9.50 23.69 -1.17
CA ARG A 54 -8.94 24.80 -0.38
C ARG A 54 -8.08 25.73 -1.23
N TYR A 55 -7.28 25.21 -2.14
CA TYR A 55 -6.51 26.02 -3.08
C TYR A 55 -7.43 26.89 -3.95
N LEU A 56 -8.51 26.33 -4.52
CA LEU A 56 -9.48 27.08 -5.32
C LEU A 56 -10.19 28.19 -4.53
N GLU A 57 -10.39 28.00 -3.23
CA GLU A 57 -10.94 29.06 -2.36
C GLU A 57 -9.98 30.24 -2.22
N THR A 58 -8.68 29.99 -2.15
CA THR A 58 -7.63 31.02 -2.03
C THR A 58 -7.36 31.80 -3.31
N LEU A 59 -7.77 31.30 -4.48
CA LEU A 59 -7.56 31.99 -5.75
C LEU A 59 -8.35 33.31 -5.81
N PRO A 60 -7.79 34.37 -6.41
CA PRO A 60 -8.52 35.61 -6.64
C PRO A 60 -9.68 35.39 -7.63
N ALA A 61 -10.74 36.20 -7.52
CA ALA A 61 -11.94 36.04 -8.35
C ALA A 61 -11.68 36.13 -9.86
N SER A 62 -10.60 36.80 -10.29
CA SER A 62 -10.14 36.85 -11.68
C SER A 62 -9.61 35.52 -12.22
N GLU A 63 -9.22 34.60 -11.34
CA GLU A 63 -8.63 33.31 -11.66
C GLU A 63 -9.58 32.14 -11.39
N LYS A 64 -10.76 32.39 -10.79
CA LYS A 64 -11.84 31.41 -10.62
C LYS A 64 -12.57 31.22 -11.94
N THR A 65 -11.97 30.49 -12.89
CA THR A 65 -12.67 30.04 -14.09
C THR A 65 -13.63 28.90 -13.74
N SER A 66 -14.77 28.79 -14.45
CA SER A 66 -15.72 27.66 -14.27
C SER A 66 -15.13 26.30 -14.66
N GLU A 67 -13.95 26.30 -15.29
CA GLU A 67 -13.19 25.13 -15.72
C GLU A 67 -12.27 24.58 -14.62
N ASN A 68 -12.04 25.34 -13.55
CA ASN A 68 -11.36 24.87 -12.34
C ASN A 68 -12.32 24.02 -11.49
N SER A 69 -12.85 22.93 -12.05
CA SER A 69 -13.69 22.01 -11.28
C SER A 69 -12.85 21.39 -10.17
N ALA A 70 -13.37 21.41 -8.94
CA ALA A 70 -12.73 20.76 -7.80
C ALA A 70 -12.38 19.30 -8.16
N TYR A 71 -11.13 18.90 -7.90
CA TYR A 71 -10.68 17.54 -8.11
C TYR A 71 -11.53 16.59 -7.27
N SER A 72 -12.28 15.70 -7.91
CA SER A 72 -13.23 14.82 -7.23
C SER A 72 -12.56 13.55 -6.71
N VAL A 73 -13.07 13.03 -5.59
CA VAL A 73 -12.59 11.76 -5.03
C VAL A 73 -12.80 10.62 -6.02
N ASP A 74 -13.93 10.59 -6.72
CA ASP A 74 -14.25 9.52 -7.68
C ASP A 74 -13.28 9.51 -8.87
N GLN A 75 -12.96 10.69 -9.41
CA GLN A 75 -11.96 10.80 -10.48
C GLN A 75 -10.59 10.30 -10.02
N CYS A 76 -10.16 10.70 -8.82
CA CYS A 76 -8.92 10.21 -8.23
C CYS A 76 -8.93 8.69 -8.06
N MET A 77 -10.01 8.12 -7.53
CA MET A 77 -10.12 6.67 -7.31
C MET A 77 -10.06 5.89 -8.63
N GLU A 78 -10.66 6.41 -9.71
CA GLU A 78 -10.53 5.82 -11.05
C GLU A 78 -9.10 5.90 -11.59
N GLU A 79 -8.38 6.99 -11.34
CA GLU A 79 -6.95 7.13 -11.71
C GLU A 79 -6.05 6.18 -10.91
N GLN A 80 -6.43 5.86 -9.68
CA GLN A 80 -5.67 4.98 -8.78
C GLN A 80 -6.06 3.49 -8.87
N LYS A 81 -7.06 3.10 -9.67
CA LYS A 81 -7.64 1.75 -9.65
C LYS A 81 -6.67 0.61 -9.99
N ASP A 82 -5.67 0.91 -10.83
CA ASP A 82 -4.65 -0.03 -11.28
C ASP A 82 -3.38 0.04 -10.41
N GLN A 83 -3.35 0.94 -9.42
CA GLN A 83 -2.23 1.09 -8.49
C GLN A 83 -2.44 0.21 -7.26
N ASN A 84 -1.33 -0.35 -6.77
CA ASN A 84 -1.35 -1.13 -5.54
C ASN A 84 -0.18 -0.70 -4.65
N ILE A 85 -0.48 -0.38 -3.39
CA ILE A 85 0.54 0.08 -2.44
C ILE A 85 1.30 -1.09 -1.78
N LEU A 86 0.73 -2.29 -1.86
CA LEU A 86 1.33 -3.54 -1.40
C LEU A 86 1.47 -4.51 -2.58
N PRO A 87 2.43 -5.45 -2.52
CA PRO A 87 2.58 -6.49 -3.54
C PRO A 87 1.27 -7.25 -3.81
N ASP A 88 1.01 -7.58 -5.08
CA ASP A 88 -0.18 -8.36 -5.48
C ASP A 88 -0.16 -9.79 -4.91
N GLU A 89 1.05 -10.35 -4.75
CA GLU A 89 1.27 -11.64 -4.13
C GLU A 89 1.19 -11.50 -2.61
N TYR A 90 0.12 -12.05 -2.01
CA TYR A 90 -0.12 -12.01 -0.57
C TYR A 90 1.07 -12.56 0.25
N GLU A 91 1.73 -13.59 -0.26
CA GLU A 91 2.89 -14.23 0.38
C GLU A 91 4.15 -13.34 0.40
N LYS A 92 4.17 -12.27 -0.41
CA LYS A 92 5.25 -11.26 -0.41
C LYS A 92 4.94 -10.08 0.53
N VAL A 93 3.72 -9.99 1.06
CA VAL A 93 3.32 -8.92 1.97
C VAL A 93 3.88 -9.20 3.36
N THR A 94 4.53 -8.20 3.95
CA THR A 94 5.09 -8.29 5.31
C THR A 94 4.32 -7.42 6.30
N ASP A 95 4.30 -7.83 7.57
CA ASP A 95 3.73 -7.02 8.65
C ASP A 95 4.42 -5.65 8.78
N LYS A 96 5.70 -5.57 8.43
CA LYS A 96 6.45 -4.31 8.39
C LYS A 96 5.89 -3.35 7.33
N GLN A 97 5.58 -3.84 6.13
CA GLN A 97 4.94 -3.04 5.08
C GLN A 97 3.53 -2.61 5.49
N ILE A 98 2.74 -3.53 6.07
CA ILE A 98 1.40 -3.22 6.59
C ILE A 98 1.47 -2.10 7.64
N ALA A 99 2.42 -2.18 8.58
CA ALA A 99 2.62 -1.16 9.60
C ALA A 99 2.98 0.20 8.99
N LYS A 100 3.88 0.22 7.99
CA LYS A 100 4.23 1.45 7.27
C LYS A 100 3.02 2.08 6.57
N VAL A 101 2.18 1.26 5.92
CA VAL A 101 0.96 1.77 5.24
C VAL A 101 0.01 2.39 6.26
N LYS A 102 -0.20 1.74 7.41
CA LYS A 102 -1.04 2.29 8.49
C LYS A 102 -0.51 3.62 9.03
N ILE A 103 0.80 3.72 9.29
CA ILE A 103 1.43 4.97 9.76
C ILE A 103 1.25 6.09 8.73
N CYS A 104 1.57 5.79 7.46
CA CYS A 104 1.36 6.74 6.37
C CYS A 104 -0.12 7.20 6.27
N MET A 105 -1.08 6.29 6.40
CA MET A 105 -2.52 6.62 6.40
C MET A 105 -2.96 7.49 7.58
N GLU A 106 -2.28 7.40 8.73
CA GLU A 106 -2.53 8.27 9.87
C GLU A 106 -1.92 9.66 9.64
N ASP A 107 -0.74 9.73 9.04
CA ASP A 107 -0.05 10.98 8.76
C ASP A 107 -0.71 11.75 7.60
N LEU A 108 -1.28 11.05 6.62
CA LEU A 108 -2.14 11.63 5.57
C LEU A 108 -3.27 12.50 6.13
N LEU A 109 -3.82 12.14 7.29
CA LEU A 109 -4.89 12.91 7.92
C LEU A 109 -4.38 14.15 8.66
N LYS A 110 -3.11 14.15 9.06
CA LYS A 110 -2.50 15.22 9.88
C LYS A 110 -1.79 16.27 9.04
N VAL A 111 -1.31 15.89 7.86
CA VAL A 111 -0.52 16.81 7.02
C VAL A 111 -1.39 17.99 6.54
N PRO A 112 -0.89 19.22 6.65
CA PRO A 112 -1.55 20.39 6.07
C PRO A 112 -1.40 20.38 4.53
N CYS A 113 -2.31 21.03 3.83
CA CYS A 113 -2.34 21.02 2.36
C CYS A 113 -1.12 21.69 1.73
N GLU A 114 -0.56 22.67 2.43
CA GLU A 114 0.66 23.39 2.07
C GLU A 114 1.88 22.46 1.97
N GLU A 115 1.87 21.34 2.70
CA GLU A 115 2.94 20.33 2.70
C GLU A 115 2.67 19.18 1.73
N MET A 116 1.44 19.01 1.24
CA MET A 116 1.08 17.98 0.25
C MET A 116 1.73 18.25 -1.12
N GLU A 117 1.94 19.53 -1.47
CA GLU A 117 2.51 19.96 -2.76
C GLU A 117 4.04 19.79 -2.81
N GLY A 118 4.72 19.65 -1.67
CA GLY A 118 6.17 19.80 -1.52
C GLY A 118 7.02 18.53 -1.65
N GLY A 119 6.46 17.40 -2.11
CA GLY A 119 7.21 16.14 -2.26
C GLY A 119 6.63 14.95 -1.49
N GLY A 120 5.42 15.08 -0.95
CA GLY A 120 4.69 14.00 -0.29
C GLY A 120 5.11 13.76 1.16
N ILE A 121 4.33 12.94 1.85
CA ILE A 121 4.47 12.71 3.28
C ILE A 121 5.66 11.76 3.53
N PRO A 122 6.61 12.11 4.42
CA PRO A 122 7.81 11.30 4.66
C PRO A 122 7.52 9.83 4.99
N SER A 123 6.51 9.55 5.82
CA SER A 123 6.12 8.18 6.18
C SER A 123 5.52 7.40 4.99
N CYS A 124 4.95 8.09 4.01
CA CYS A 124 4.45 7.48 2.78
C CYS A 124 5.55 7.25 1.74
N GLN A 125 6.61 8.07 1.72
CA GLN A 125 7.76 7.86 0.83
C GLN A 125 8.47 6.53 1.10
N GLU A 126 8.51 6.10 2.36
CA GLU A 126 9.09 4.81 2.75
C GLU A 126 8.37 3.57 2.18
N LEU A 127 7.14 3.74 1.68
CA LEU A 127 6.38 2.68 1.02
C LEU A 127 6.94 2.35 -0.37
N PHE A 128 7.48 3.36 -1.05
CA PHE A 128 7.99 3.25 -2.42
C PHE A 128 9.50 2.99 -2.49
N GLN A 129 10.22 3.11 -1.37
CA GLN A 129 11.66 2.83 -1.31
C GLN A 129 11.96 1.34 -1.10
N SER A 130 11.10 0.60 -0.39
CA SER A 130 11.31 -0.84 -0.14
C SER A 130 11.16 -1.74 -1.36
N SER A 131 10.70 -1.23 -2.51
CA SER A 131 10.61 -1.99 -3.77
C SER A 131 11.90 -1.92 -4.61
N LYS A 132 12.91 -1.16 -4.18
CA LYS A 132 14.19 -1.00 -4.91
C LYS A 132 15.36 -1.83 -4.35
N ASP A 133 15.19 -2.45 -3.18
CA ASP A 133 16.25 -3.19 -2.49
C ASP A 133 16.05 -4.73 -2.53
N GLU A 134 15.42 -5.26 -3.60
CA GLU A 134 15.43 -6.70 -3.93
C GLU A 134 16.07 -6.97 -5.30
#